data_AF-A0A1H1NKA5-F1
#
_entry.id   AF-A0A1H1NKA5-F1
#
_cell.length_a   1.000
_cell.length_b   1.000
_cell.length_c   1.000
_cell.angle_alpha   90.00
_cell.angle_beta   90.00
_cell.angle_gamma   90.00
#
_symmetry.space_group_name_H-M   'P 1'
#
loop_
_entity.id
_entity.type
_entity.pdbx_description
1 polymer ?
#
loop_
_entity_poly.entity_id
_entity_poly.type
_entity_poly.pdbx_seq_one_letter_code
_entity_poly.pdbx_strand_id
1 'polypeptide(L)'
;MKTYKFNKPIIVLTFVLLILNLQSCKGQKKDSKAIEKKVNNYVQIATGQTVTYDNDGEVLTNLQPNDSLYGQDATYLKGKKMSFKKNEDGTVLDLNSGLMWQEIPTTEGFDWKGAKEYTENLELGGYDDWRMPTAKELYSISDFSEGWPYLDTTYFSLVNNEHVDKSEQYWTSNKYVGHTEEGKYAAVFGVNHATGHIKAYAGEEPKDRKDRKGPPPGNQKPQGAKGENSNENRPPPPGQGKGTRPIGNPMLKHVRAVRGAIYGTNQFIDNGDKTITDKASGLMWSKDDSKKGLDWKSALYYAEHSELAGYSDWRLPNVKELQGIVDYDYAPGAKDSNFDSAAIDPIFSTSEITNENNVKDYPYFWTSTSARFQKGKPYYYAWYVSFGRAVNNEGLDFHGAGAVRFDTKHENGPASEGGERYNNYVRLVRNVE
;
A
#
# COMPACT_ATOMS: atom_id res chain seq x y z
N MET A 1 38.40 66.78 -31.12
CA MET A 1 38.68 65.41 -30.68
C MET A 1 38.11 65.24 -29.28
N LYS A 2 37.02 64.49 -29.13
CA LYS A 2 36.16 64.47 -27.92
C LYS A 2 36.70 63.46 -26.90
N THR A 3 36.99 63.91 -25.68
CA THR A 3 36.73 63.20 -24.41
C THR A 3 36.91 64.19 -23.24
N TYR A 4 35.80 64.74 -22.73
CA TYR A 4 35.81 65.56 -21.51
C TYR A 4 35.31 64.73 -20.34
N LYS A 5 36.20 64.51 -19.37
CA LYS A 5 35.91 64.03 -18.00
C LYS A 5 35.33 65.20 -17.21
N PHE A 6 34.22 65.00 -16.49
CA PHE A 6 33.73 65.95 -15.50
C PHE A 6 33.84 65.36 -14.09
N ASN A 7 34.58 66.10 -13.25
CA ASN A 7 34.75 65.90 -11.82
C ASN A 7 33.49 66.32 -11.05
N LYS A 8 33.22 65.63 -9.94
CA LYS A 8 32.22 66.00 -8.93
C LYS A 8 32.75 67.14 -8.04
N PRO A 9 31.92 68.09 -7.59
CA PRO A 9 32.30 69.05 -6.55
C PRO A 9 31.97 68.55 -5.14
N ILE A 10 32.70 69.16 -4.21
CA ILE A 10 32.86 68.96 -2.77
C ILE A 10 31.67 69.56 -1.99
N ILE A 11 31.20 68.90 -0.91
CA ILE A 11 30.58 69.61 0.23
C ILE A 11 31.16 69.10 1.57
N VAL A 12 31.76 70.09 2.21
CA VAL A 12 32.30 70.33 3.56
C VAL A 12 31.69 69.53 4.72
N LEU A 13 32.62 69.08 5.58
CA LEU A 13 32.48 68.46 6.89
C LEU A 13 32.16 69.51 7.97
N THR A 14 31.17 69.28 8.83
CA THR A 14 31.05 69.97 10.12
C THR A 14 30.92 68.94 11.24
N PHE A 15 31.89 68.94 12.14
CA PHE A 15 31.98 68.11 13.34
C PHE A 15 31.00 68.60 14.41
N VAL A 16 30.19 67.70 14.98
CA VAL A 16 29.61 67.88 16.31
C VAL A 16 29.94 66.62 17.12
N LEU A 17 30.70 66.83 18.20
CA LEU A 17 31.10 65.83 19.18
C LEU A 17 29.88 65.50 20.06
N LEU A 18 29.44 64.24 20.10
CA LEU A 18 28.48 63.77 21.10
C LEU A 18 29.05 62.54 21.81
N ILE A 19 29.32 62.68 23.10
CA ILE A 19 29.79 61.63 24.00
C ILE A 19 28.61 60.68 24.26
N LEU A 20 28.73 59.40 23.90
CA LEU A 20 27.78 58.36 24.25
C LEU A 20 28.43 57.34 25.19
N ASN A 21 27.82 57.20 26.37
CA ASN A 21 28.16 56.25 27.41
C ASN A 21 28.00 54.80 26.90
N LEU A 22 29.06 54.01 27.06
CA LEU A 22 29.03 52.56 26.86
C LEU A 22 28.33 51.90 28.06
N GLN A 23 27.11 51.38 27.85
CA GLN A 23 26.55 50.33 28.70
C GLN A 23 26.62 49.00 27.95
N SER A 24 27.38 48.08 28.54
CA SER A 24 27.53 46.70 28.11
C SER A 24 26.22 45.93 28.32
N CYS A 25 25.52 45.60 27.23
CA CYS A 25 24.46 44.60 27.26
C CYS A 25 25.07 43.23 26.94
N LYS A 26 25.23 42.40 27.99
CA LYS A 26 25.43 40.96 27.88
C LYS A 26 24.26 40.36 27.08
N GLY A 27 24.50 39.99 25.84
CA GLY A 27 23.56 39.19 25.06
C GLY A 27 23.42 37.81 25.69
N GLN A 28 22.26 37.52 26.28
CA GLN A 28 21.86 36.16 26.60
C GLN A 28 21.74 35.39 25.28
N LYS A 29 22.64 34.42 25.05
CA LYS A 29 22.38 33.34 24.09
C LYS A 29 21.14 32.59 24.59
N LYS A 30 20.00 32.85 23.94
CA LYS A 30 18.91 31.88 23.93
C LYS A 30 19.36 30.75 23.02
N ASP A 31 19.79 29.65 23.61
CA ASP A 31 19.76 28.36 22.94
C ASP A 31 18.31 28.03 22.63
N SER A 32 17.82 28.50 21.48
CA SER A 32 16.63 27.92 20.88
C SER A 32 17.02 26.55 20.37
N LYS A 33 16.77 25.51 21.18
CA LYS A 33 16.51 24.18 20.63
C LYS A 33 15.37 24.35 19.62
N ALA A 34 15.71 24.43 18.34
CA ALA A 34 14.77 24.12 17.29
C ALA A 34 14.37 22.67 17.54
N ILE A 35 13.20 22.47 18.13
CA ILE A 35 12.52 21.20 18.03
C ILE A 35 12.15 21.13 16.56
N GLU A 36 13.00 20.50 15.74
CA GLU A 36 12.54 19.96 14.47
C GLU A 36 11.38 19.04 14.83
N LYS A 37 10.17 19.55 14.65
CA LYS A 37 8.98 18.71 14.68
C LYS A 37 9.18 17.80 13.47
N LYS A 38 9.65 16.56 13.71
CA LYS A 38 9.76 15.51 12.71
C LYS A 38 8.32 15.20 12.29
N VAL A 39 7.77 15.98 11.35
CA VAL A 39 6.42 15.80 10.85
C VAL A 39 6.52 14.78 9.73
N ASN A 40 6.43 13.51 10.12
CA ASN A 40 6.10 12.45 9.17
C ASN A 40 4.80 12.86 8.46
N ASN A 41 4.78 12.79 7.13
CA ASN A 41 3.68 13.27 6.31
C ASN A 41 2.52 12.26 6.20
N TYR A 42 2.72 11.00 6.61
CA TYR A 42 1.61 10.08 6.85
C TYR A 42 1.90 9.12 8.01
N VAL A 43 0.83 8.63 8.63
CA VAL A 43 0.90 7.73 9.78
C VAL A 43 0.91 6.28 9.32
N GLN A 44 1.96 5.52 9.63
CA GLN A 44 1.93 4.08 9.40
C GLN A 44 0.86 3.43 10.28
N ILE A 45 -0.14 2.79 9.65
CA ILE A 45 -1.23 2.09 10.36
C ILE A 45 -0.78 0.66 10.72
N ALA A 46 -1.07 0.22 11.93
CA ALA A 46 -0.79 -1.13 12.39
C ALA A 46 -1.63 -2.17 11.64
N THR A 47 -1.13 -3.40 11.56
CA THR A 47 -1.82 -4.52 10.90
C THR A 47 -2.96 -5.08 11.72
N GLY A 48 -2.93 -4.92 13.05
CA GLY A 48 -3.85 -5.56 14.00
C GLY A 48 -3.35 -6.91 14.51
N GLN A 49 -2.28 -7.47 13.96
CA GLN A 49 -1.74 -8.75 14.43
C GLN A 49 -0.97 -8.57 15.74
N THR A 50 -1.47 -9.20 16.82
CA THR A 50 -0.89 -9.09 18.17
C THR A 50 -0.41 -10.43 18.74
N VAL A 51 -0.43 -11.49 17.94
CA VAL A 51 -0.05 -12.85 18.34
C VAL A 51 1.03 -13.37 17.39
N THR A 52 2.01 -14.07 17.95
CA THR A 52 3.07 -14.75 17.20
C THR A 52 2.68 -16.20 16.94
N TYR A 53 3.09 -16.74 15.80
CA TYR A 53 2.76 -18.09 15.37
C TYR A 53 4.02 -18.87 14.97
N ASP A 54 3.97 -20.19 15.11
CA ASP A 54 5.02 -21.05 14.57
C ASP A 54 4.84 -21.29 13.06
N ASN A 55 5.64 -22.22 12.52
CA ASN A 55 5.62 -22.60 11.11
C ASN A 55 4.31 -23.33 10.73
N ASP A 56 3.71 -24.06 11.67
CA ASP A 56 2.44 -24.77 11.50
C ASP A 56 1.24 -23.89 11.87
N GLY A 57 1.47 -22.62 12.20
CA GLY A 57 0.42 -21.64 12.44
C GLY A 57 -0.21 -21.71 13.83
N GLU A 58 0.40 -22.45 14.76
CA GLU A 58 -0.03 -22.51 16.15
C GLU A 58 0.53 -21.33 16.96
N VAL A 59 -0.18 -20.95 18.02
CA VAL A 59 0.20 -19.80 18.84
C VAL A 59 1.48 -20.09 19.62
N LEU A 60 2.47 -19.20 19.46
CA LEU A 60 3.67 -19.17 20.28
C LEU A 60 3.51 -18.19 21.44
N THR A 61 4.02 -18.58 22.61
CA THR A 61 4.06 -17.73 23.82
C THR A 61 5.48 -17.64 24.34
N ASN A 62 5.81 -16.53 25.00
CA ASN A 62 7.11 -16.30 25.66
C ASN A 62 8.33 -16.33 24.73
N LEU A 63 8.16 -15.98 23.46
CA LEU A 63 9.24 -15.85 22.49
C LEU A 63 10.27 -14.81 22.96
N GLN A 64 11.54 -15.20 23.03
CA GLN A 64 12.64 -14.36 23.49
C GLN A 64 13.46 -13.80 22.32
N PRO A 65 14.13 -12.65 22.49
CA PRO A 65 15.15 -12.20 21.55
C PRO A 65 16.17 -13.32 21.27
N ASN A 66 16.56 -13.48 20.00
CA ASN A 66 17.37 -14.58 19.44
C ASN A 66 16.66 -15.92 19.20
N ASP A 67 15.41 -16.10 19.65
CA ASP A 67 14.63 -17.25 19.20
C ASP A 67 14.44 -17.17 17.68
N SER A 68 14.55 -18.32 17.02
CA SER A 68 14.56 -18.38 15.55
C SER A 68 13.27 -17.90 14.85
N LEU A 69 12.19 -17.69 15.60
CA LEU A 69 10.92 -17.15 15.11
C LEU A 69 10.60 -15.76 15.71
N TYR A 70 11.52 -15.17 16.49
CA TYR A 70 11.42 -13.80 16.99
C TYR A 70 11.45 -12.80 15.83
N GLY A 71 10.87 -11.62 16.03
CA GLY A 71 10.84 -10.57 15.01
C GLY A 71 9.59 -10.55 14.11
N GLN A 72 8.58 -11.37 14.44
CA GLN A 72 7.25 -11.32 13.82
C GLN A 72 6.56 -9.98 14.08
N ASP A 73 5.53 -9.66 13.29
CA ASP A 73 4.76 -8.40 13.38
C ASP A 73 4.28 -8.11 14.82
N ALA A 74 3.73 -9.13 15.46
CA ALA A 74 3.25 -9.09 16.84
C ALA A 74 4.33 -8.82 17.91
N THR A 75 5.61 -9.01 17.57
CA THR A 75 6.75 -8.70 18.46
C THR A 75 6.93 -7.20 18.62
N TYR A 76 6.73 -6.46 17.52
CA TYR A 76 7.07 -5.05 17.44
C TYR A 76 5.86 -4.12 17.52
N LEU A 77 4.67 -4.61 17.13
CA LEU A 77 3.39 -3.89 17.15
C LEU A 77 3.51 -2.47 16.57
N LYS A 78 4.14 -2.36 15.39
CA LYS A 78 4.45 -1.06 14.78
C LYS A 78 3.24 -0.45 14.09
N GLY A 79 3.22 0.87 14.11
CA GLY A 79 2.14 1.70 13.57
C GLY A 79 1.10 2.10 14.63
N LYS A 80 0.21 3.00 14.25
CA LYS A 80 -0.93 3.37 15.09
C LYS A 80 -2.05 2.33 14.95
N LYS A 81 -2.63 1.93 16.08
CA LYS A 81 -3.80 1.04 16.08
C LYS A 81 -4.89 1.65 15.19
N MET A 82 -5.51 0.82 14.36
CA MET A 82 -6.68 1.19 13.56
C MET A 82 -7.74 1.83 14.47
N SER A 83 -8.24 3.00 14.06
CA SER A 83 -9.13 3.83 14.87
C SER A 83 -10.12 4.53 13.95
N PHE A 84 -11.38 4.14 14.05
CA PHE A 84 -12.43 4.58 13.16
C PHE A 84 -13.61 5.16 13.95
N LYS A 85 -14.33 6.08 13.32
CA LYS A 85 -15.59 6.65 13.85
C LYS A 85 -16.65 6.64 12.76
N LYS A 86 -17.78 5.98 13.00
CA LYS A 86 -18.98 6.12 12.17
C LYS A 86 -19.62 7.48 12.40
N ASN A 87 -20.04 8.13 11.32
CA ASN A 87 -20.71 9.43 11.38
C ASN A 87 -22.24 9.33 11.28
N GLU A 88 -22.80 8.12 11.18
CA GLU A 88 -24.25 7.85 11.07
C GLU A 88 -24.92 8.45 9.81
N ASP A 89 -24.12 8.93 8.85
CA ASP A 89 -24.52 9.53 7.57
C ASP A 89 -24.06 8.69 6.36
N GLY A 90 -23.67 7.43 6.61
CA GLY A 90 -23.09 6.53 5.62
C GLY A 90 -21.58 6.71 5.42
N THR A 91 -20.91 7.50 6.26
CA THR A 91 -19.45 7.69 6.22
C THR A 91 -18.74 7.21 7.48
N VAL A 92 -17.47 6.83 7.31
CA VAL A 92 -16.54 6.45 8.38
C VAL A 92 -15.31 7.35 8.33
N LEU A 93 -14.99 8.03 9.43
CA LEU A 93 -13.74 8.76 9.59
C LEU A 93 -12.65 7.82 10.12
N ASP A 94 -11.53 7.74 9.41
CA ASP A 94 -10.28 7.16 9.93
C ASP A 94 -9.54 8.22 10.74
N LEU A 95 -9.46 8.01 12.05
CA LEU A 95 -8.84 8.93 13.01
C LEU A 95 -7.30 8.93 12.93
N ASN A 96 -6.69 7.96 12.24
CA ASN A 96 -5.24 7.92 12.05
C ASN A 96 -4.80 8.72 10.83
N SER A 97 -5.44 8.48 9.69
CA SER A 97 -5.09 9.12 8.42
C SER A 97 -5.80 10.46 8.19
N GLY A 98 -6.93 10.68 8.87
CA GLY A 98 -7.84 11.79 8.59
C GLY A 98 -8.68 11.59 7.32
N LEU A 99 -8.56 10.45 6.66
CA LEU A 99 -9.39 10.09 5.51
C LEU A 99 -10.82 9.79 5.96
N MET A 100 -11.78 10.15 5.11
CA MET A 100 -13.16 9.77 5.28
C MET A 100 -13.56 8.81 4.17
N TRP A 101 -14.28 7.77 4.54
CA TRP A 101 -14.59 6.63 3.70
C TRP A 101 -16.10 6.46 3.57
N GLN A 102 -16.53 5.98 2.41
CA GLN A 102 -17.85 5.40 2.25
C GLN A 102 -17.97 4.16 3.14
N GLU A 103 -18.98 4.11 4.02
CA GLU A 103 -19.22 2.98 4.94
C GLU A 103 -19.72 1.74 4.20
N ILE A 104 -20.74 1.94 3.36
CA ILE A 104 -21.44 0.88 2.62
C ILE A 104 -21.01 0.97 1.15
N PRO A 105 -20.31 -0.03 0.61
CA PRO A 105 -19.85 0.00 -0.77
C PRO A 105 -21.01 -0.19 -1.75
N THR A 106 -20.69 -0.09 -3.03
CA THR A 106 -21.66 -0.38 -4.09
C THR A 106 -22.07 -1.84 -4.11
N THR A 107 -23.38 -2.10 -4.20
CA THR A 107 -23.92 -3.46 -4.36
C THR A 107 -23.69 -4.01 -5.76
N GLU A 108 -23.68 -3.13 -6.77
CA GLU A 108 -23.32 -3.44 -8.15
C GLU A 108 -21.80 -3.41 -8.33
N GLY A 109 -21.31 -4.22 -9.25
CA GLY A 109 -19.91 -4.17 -9.68
C GLY A 109 -19.76 -3.29 -10.93
N PHE A 110 -18.60 -2.68 -11.06
CA PHE A 110 -18.24 -1.76 -12.14
C PHE A 110 -17.03 -2.27 -12.92
N ASP A 111 -16.91 -1.87 -14.18
CA ASP A 111 -15.60 -1.77 -14.81
C ASP A 111 -14.81 -0.61 -14.18
N TRP A 112 -13.51 -0.50 -14.47
CA TRP A 112 -12.70 0.50 -13.77
C TRP A 112 -13.12 1.95 -14.07
N LYS A 113 -13.53 2.22 -15.32
CA LYS A 113 -13.95 3.56 -15.73
C LYS A 113 -15.26 3.97 -15.06
N GLY A 114 -16.25 3.07 -15.01
CA GLY A 114 -17.52 3.29 -14.33
C GLY A 114 -17.35 3.47 -12.83
N ALA A 115 -16.44 2.71 -12.20
CA ALA A 115 -16.10 2.91 -10.79
C ALA A 115 -15.54 4.31 -10.51
N LYS A 116 -14.64 4.79 -11.39
CA LYS A 116 -14.09 6.14 -11.31
C LYS A 116 -15.18 7.19 -11.42
N GLU A 117 -16.01 7.09 -12.45
CA GLU A 117 -17.13 8.01 -12.69
C GLU A 117 -18.13 8.00 -11.54
N TYR A 118 -18.44 6.84 -10.96
CA TYR A 118 -19.27 6.75 -9.76
C TYR A 118 -18.67 7.56 -8.62
N THR A 119 -17.38 7.37 -8.30
CA THR A 119 -16.76 8.07 -7.17
C THR A 119 -16.70 9.58 -7.37
N GLU A 120 -16.45 10.05 -8.60
CA GLU A 120 -16.35 11.49 -8.92
C GLU A 120 -17.71 12.21 -8.93
N ASN A 121 -18.81 11.46 -9.01
CA ASN A 121 -20.18 12.01 -8.98
C ASN A 121 -20.94 11.67 -7.68
N LEU A 122 -20.28 11.05 -6.70
CA LEU A 122 -20.91 10.65 -5.45
C LEU A 122 -21.17 11.88 -4.58
N GLU A 123 -22.41 12.07 -4.15
CA GLU A 123 -22.81 12.98 -3.07
C GLU A 123 -23.18 12.13 -1.84
N LEU A 124 -22.39 12.17 -0.77
CA LEU A 124 -22.58 11.36 0.44
C LEU A 124 -22.10 12.09 1.69
N GLY A 125 -22.85 12.02 2.79
CA GLY A 125 -22.51 12.69 4.06
C GLY A 125 -22.44 14.22 3.96
N GLY A 126 -23.09 14.82 2.95
CA GLY A 126 -22.99 16.26 2.66
C GLY A 126 -21.73 16.68 1.91
N TYR A 127 -21.00 15.74 1.30
CA TYR A 127 -19.78 15.99 0.53
C TYR A 127 -19.90 15.48 -0.90
N ASP A 128 -19.22 16.15 -1.83
CA ASP A 128 -19.19 15.91 -3.27
C ASP A 128 -17.76 15.78 -3.84
N ASP A 129 -16.73 15.77 -2.98
CA ASP A 129 -15.31 15.68 -3.32
C ASP A 129 -14.76 14.25 -3.16
N TRP A 130 -15.61 13.25 -3.41
CA TRP A 130 -15.27 11.84 -3.33
C TRP A 130 -14.40 11.39 -4.50
N ARG A 131 -13.53 10.39 -4.25
CA ARG A 131 -12.63 9.83 -5.26
C ARG A 131 -12.40 8.34 -5.04
N MET A 132 -11.90 7.68 -6.08
CA MET A 132 -11.38 6.33 -5.97
C MET A 132 -10.10 6.31 -5.12
N PRO A 133 -9.95 5.34 -4.20
CA PRO A 133 -8.77 5.25 -3.35
C PRO A 133 -7.57 4.70 -4.13
N THR A 134 -6.36 5.11 -3.73
CA THR A 134 -5.14 4.38 -4.10
C THR A 134 -5.09 3.01 -3.41
N ALA A 135 -4.24 2.11 -3.90
CA ALA A 135 -4.00 0.82 -3.27
C ALA A 135 -3.45 0.97 -1.85
N LYS A 136 -2.55 1.94 -1.60
CA LYS A 136 -2.03 2.24 -0.24
C LYS A 136 -3.15 2.69 0.70
N GLU A 137 -4.05 3.55 0.23
CA GLU A 137 -5.21 4.00 1.00
C GLU A 137 -6.16 2.84 1.30
N LEU A 138 -6.62 2.12 0.27
CA LEU A 138 -7.60 1.05 0.46
C LEU A 138 -7.05 -0.12 1.27
N TYR A 139 -5.74 -0.39 1.17
CA TYR A 139 -5.08 -1.42 1.97
C TYR A 139 -4.83 -0.99 3.42
N SER A 140 -4.76 0.33 3.69
CA SER A 140 -4.51 0.85 5.03
C SER A 140 -5.61 0.48 6.04
N ILE A 141 -6.85 0.28 5.57
CA ILE A 141 -8.01 -0.15 6.38
C ILE A 141 -8.13 -1.66 6.55
N SER A 142 -7.30 -2.47 5.88
CA SER A 142 -7.32 -3.93 6.04
C SER A 142 -6.86 -4.35 7.44
N ASP A 143 -7.55 -5.32 8.04
CA ASP A 143 -7.26 -5.85 9.38
C ASP A 143 -6.76 -7.31 9.31
N PHE A 144 -5.58 -7.56 9.86
CA PHE A 144 -4.89 -8.86 9.84
C PHE A 144 -4.96 -9.60 11.19
N SER A 145 -5.73 -9.09 12.15
CA SER A 145 -5.94 -9.73 13.45
C SER A 145 -6.69 -11.06 13.34
N GLU A 146 -7.71 -11.09 12.48
CA GLU A 146 -8.61 -12.24 12.31
C GLU A 146 -8.57 -12.83 10.89
N GLY A 147 -8.32 -12.03 9.85
CA GLY A 147 -8.51 -12.50 8.47
C GLY A 147 -9.95 -12.97 8.15
N TRP A 148 -10.17 -13.35 6.89
CA TRP A 148 -11.47 -13.71 6.28
C TRP A 148 -12.74 -13.30 7.07
N PRO A 149 -13.20 -12.03 6.93
CA PRO A 149 -12.59 -10.95 6.13
C PRO A 149 -11.40 -10.27 6.80
N TYR A 150 -10.48 -9.78 5.98
CA TYR A 150 -9.38 -8.90 6.38
C TYR A 150 -9.82 -7.43 6.46
N LEU A 151 -10.92 -7.17 7.16
CA LEU A 151 -11.54 -5.85 7.32
C LEU A 151 -12.33 -5.82 8.63
N ASP A 152 -12.27 -4.71 9.37
CA ASP A 152 -13.09 -4.52 10.56
C ASP A 152 -14.55 -4.22 10.16
N THR A 153 -15.39 -5.26 10.18
CA THR A 153 -16.80 -5.19 9.78
C THR A 153 -17.68 -4.49 10.81
N THR A 154 -17.15 -4.09 11.97
CA THR A 154 -17.88 -3.21 12.88
C THR A 154 -17.98 -1.80 12.31
N TYR A 155 -16.98 -1.36 11.53
CA TYR A 155 -16.94 -0.04 10.91
C TYR A 155 -17.29 -0.05 9.43
N PHE A 156 -16.84 -1.06 8.67
CA PHE A 156 -17.03 -1.10 7.23
C PHE A 156 -17.91 -2.26 6.80
N SER A 157 -18.96 -1.98 6.03
CA SER A 157 -19.79 -3.04 5.44
C SER A 157 -19.09 -3.64 4.23
N LEU A 158 -19.11 -4.96 4.09
CA LEU A 158 -18.88 -5.65 2.82
C LEU A 158 -20.16 -5.66 2.00
N VAL A 159 -20.09 -6.11 0.75
CA VAL A 159 -21.31 -6.30 -0.06
C VAL A 159 -22.18 -7.38 0.57
N ASN A 160 -21.56 -8.41 1.14
CA ASN A 160 -22.24 -9.37 2.01
C ASN A 160 -21.43 -9.70 3.27
N ASN A 161 -21.86 -9.15 4.41
CA ASN A 161 -21.25 -9.45 5.72
C ASN A 161 -21.57 -10.86 6.25
N GLU A 162 -22.67 -11.48 5.81
CA GLU A 162 -23.10 -12.81 6.28
C GLU A 162 -22.38 -13.94 5.53
N HIS A 163 -22.16 -13.74 4.23
CA HIS A 163 -21.47 -14.70 3.37
C HIS A 163 -20.33 -14.01 2.60
N VAL A 164 -19.19 -13.91 3.27
CA VAL A 164 -17.97 -13.33 2.72
C VAL A 164 -17.27 -14.36 1.83
N ASP A 165 -17.04 -14.01 0.55
CA ASP A 165 -16.34 -14.87 -0.41
C ASP A 165 -15.27 -14.10 -1.23
N LYS A 166 -14.49 -14.82 -2.06
CA LYS A 166 -13.38 -14.24 -2.84
C LYS A 166 -13.81 -13.19 -3.88
N SER A 167 -15.11 -12.97 -4.09
CA SER A 167 -15.63 -11.92 -4.97
C SER A 167 -15.60 -10.52 -4.34
N GLU A 168 -15.31 -10.37 -3.05
CA GLU A 168 -15.20 -9.08 -2.34
C GLU A 168 -13.96 -8.28 -2.78
N GLN A 169 -13.94 -7.88 -4.05
CA GLN A 169 -12.85 -7.18 -4.74
C GLN A 169 -13.25 -5.73 -4.98
N TYR A 170 -12.34 -4.80 -4.71
CA TYR A 170 -12.58 -3.37 -4.73
C TYR A 170 -11.53 -2.69 -5.60
N TRP A 171 -11.97 -1.87 -6.55
CA TRP A 171 -11.07 -1.12 -7.43
C TRP A 171 -10.24 -0.09 -6.68
N THR A 172 -8.99 0.06 -7.12
CA THR A 172 -8.11 1.17 -6.75
C THR A 172 -7.86 2.06 -7.95
N SER A 173 -7.34 3.27 -7.73
CA SER A 173 -6.92 4.17 -8.80
C SER A 173 -5.62 3.74 -9.49
N ASN A 174 -4.91 2.72 -8.98
CA ASN A 174 -3.61 2.30 -9.49
C ASN A 174 -3.76 1.37 -10.69
N LYS A 175 -3.39 1.86 -11.88
CA LYS A 175 -3.25 1.03 -13.07
C LYS A 175 -2.00 0.16 -12.94
N TYR A 176 -2.01 -1.00 -13.61
CA TYR A 176 -0.81 -1.78 -13.80
C TYR A 176 -0.15 -1.42 -15.14
N VAL A 177 1.12 -1.03 -15.10
CA VAL A 177 1.85 -0.59 -16.30
C VAL A 177 2.47 -1.73 -17.11
N GLY A 178 2.61 -2.92 -16.49
CA GLY A 178 3.07 -4.15 -17.12
C GLY A 178 1.95 -4.91 -17.85
N HIS A 179 2.29 -6.12 -18.32
CA HIS A 179 1.34 -7.01 -19.01
C HIS A 179 0.94 -8.17 -18.11
N THR A 180 -0.37 -8.32 -17.83
CA THR A 180 -0.93 -9.55 -17.25
C THR A 180 -1.60 -10.43 -18.30
N GLU A 181 -1.73 -11.72 -18.06
CA GLU A 181 -2.43 -12.64 -18.96
C GLU A 181 -3.92 -12.31 -19.12
N GLU A 182 -4.58 -11.86 -18.04
CA GLU A 182 -6.01 -11.56 -18.05
C GLU A 182 -6.29 -10.14 -18.57
N GLY A 183 -5.63 -9.13 -17.98
CA GLY A 183 -5.87 -7.72 -18.27
C GLY A 183 -4.99 -7.12 -19.34
N LYS A 184 -3.99 -7.85 -19.85
CA LYS A 184 -2.96 -7.32 -20.77
C LYS A 184 -2.37 -6.03 -20.18
N TYR A 185 -2.20 -4.99 -20.99
CA TYR A 185 -1.80 -3.63 -20.58
C TYR A 185 -2.98 -2.74 -20.13
N ALA A 186 -4.19 -3.30 -19.98
CA ALA A 186 -5.37 -2.63 -19.46
C ALA A 186 -5.69 -3.12 -18.03
N ALA A 187 -4.72 -3.72 -17.36
CA ALA A 187 -4.89 -4.24 -16.02
C ALA A 187 -4.84 -3.12 -14.97
N VAL A 188 -5.57 -3.32 -13.86
CA VAL A 188 -5.68 -2.36 -12.77
C VAL A 188 -5.69 -3.11 -11.43
N PHE A 189 -5.06 -2.54 -10.41
CA PHE A 189 -5.05 -3.11 -9.08
C PHE A 189 -6.39 -2.99 -8.36
N GLY A 190 -6.75 -4.05 -7.64
CA GLY A 190 -7.83 -4.07 -6.67
C GLY A 190 -7.38 -4.68 -5.35
N VAL A 191 -8.04 -4.27 -4.27
CA VAL A 191 -7.91 -4.87 -2.94
C VAL A 191 -9.07 -5.83 -2.71
N ASN A 192 -8.79 -7.02 -2.21
CA ASN A 192 -9.80 -8.00 -1.86
C ASN A 192 -9.94 -8.09 -0.34
N HIS A 193 -10.97 -7.46 0.24
CA HIS A 193 -11.14 -7.41 1.69
C HIS A 193 -11.57 -8.75 2.30
N ALA A 194 -12.10 -9.70 1.52
CA ALA A 194 -12.32 -11.05 2.03
C ALA A 194 -11.01 -11.80 2.25
N THR A 195 -10.09 -11.72 1.29
CA THR A 195 -8.89 -12.56 1.27
C THR A 195 -7.62 -11.83 1.70
N GLY A 196 -7.65 -10.50 1.82
CA GLY A 196 -6.51 -9.64 2.16
C GLY A 196 -5.54 -9.33 1.01
N HIS A 197 -5.83 -9.78 -0.20
CA HIS A 197 -4.91 -9.66 -1.34
C HIS A 197 -4.97 -8.31 -2.03
N ILE A 198 -3.85 -7.88 -2.61
CA ILE A 198 -3.80 -6.89 -3.70
C ILE A 198 -3.41 -7.62 -4.98
N LYS A 199 -4.19 -7.47 -6.06
CA LYS A 199 -3.92 -8.08 -7.36
C LYS A 199 -4.32 -7.14 -8.50
N ALA A 200 -3.62 -7.24 -9.62
CA ALA A 200 -4.04 -6.65 -10.88
C ALA A 200 -5.11 -7.54 -11.54
N TYR A 201 -6.08 -6.89 -12.18
CA TYR A 201 -7.19 -7.52 -12.87
C TYR A 201 -7.48 -6.78 -14.17
N ALA A 202 -8.18 -7.41 -15.11
CA ALA A 202 -8.63 -6.71 -16.32
C ALA A 202 -9.55 -5.53 -15.96
N GLY A 203 -9.11 -4.30 -16.25
CA GLY A 203 -9.83 -3.06 -15.91
C GLY A 203 -10.79 -2.58 -17.00
N GLU A 204 -10.63 -3.10 -18.21
CA GLU A 204 -11.50 -2.83 -19.37
C GLU A 204 -12.05 -4.15 -19.90
N GLU A 205 -13.28 -4.15 -20.43
CA GLU A 205 -13.79 -5.31 -21.17
C GLU A 205 -12.91 -5.58 -22.41
N PRO A 206 -12.55 -6.84 -22.69
CA PRO A 206 -11.86 -7.19 -23.92
C PRO A 206 -12.70 -6.75 -25.14
N LYS A 207 -12.06 -6.07 -26.10
CA LYS A 207 -12.72 -5.63 -27.34
C LYS A 207 -13.29 -6.79 -28.16
N ASP A 208 -12.74 -7.99 -28.02
CA ASP A 208 -13.27 -9.24 -28.58
C ASP A 208 -13.47 -10.28 -27.47
N ARG A 209 -14.65 -10.92 -27.42
CA ARG A 209 -14.96 -11.99 -26.45
C ARG A 209 -14.04 -13.21 -26.59
N LYS A 210 -13.43 -13.43 -27.76
CA LYS A 210 -12.47 -14.53 -27.99
C LYS A 210 -11.13 -14.30 -27.29
N ASP A 211 -10.81 -13.06 -26.96
CA ASP A 211 -9.59 -12.69 -26.23
C ASP A 211 -9.69 -12.93 -24.73
N ARG A 212 -10.87 -13.34 -24.24
CA ARG A 212 -11.10 -13.64 -22.83
C ARG A 212 -10.40 -14.96 -22.46
N LYS A 213 -9.31 -14.87 -21.70
CA LYS A 213 -8.72 -16.01 -20.98
C LYS A 213 -9.23 -16.01 -19.54
N GLY A 214 -9.94 -17.07 -19.12
CA GLY A 214 -10.52 -17.20 -17.76
C GLY A 214 -11.89 -17.88 -17.77
N PRO A 215 -12.45 -18.29 -16.62
CA PRO A 215 -13.74 -18.98 -16.57
C PRO A 215 -14.84 -18.13 -17.25
N PRO A 216 -15.77 -18.77 -18.00
CA PRO A 216 -16.79 -18.06 -18.77
C PRO A 216 -17.68 -17.24 -17.83
N PRO A 217 -18.17 -16.06 -18.28
CA PRO A 217 -19.09 -15.29 -17.48
C PRO A 217 -20.39 -16.08 -17.39
N GLY A 218 -20.99 -16.15 -16.20
CA GLY A 218 -22.36 -16.64 -16.08
C GLY A 218 -23.27 -15.83 -17.02
N ASN A 219 -24.15 -16.52 -17.76
CA ASN A 219 -25.07 -15.89 -18.70
C ASN A 219 -26.12 -15.06 -17.95
N GLN A 220 -25.80 -13.84 -17.54
CA GLN A 220 -26.79 -12.85 -17.11
C GLN A 220 -26.49 -11.51 -17.77
N LYS A 221 -27.49 -11.00 -18.51
CA LYS A 221 -27.45 -9.64 -19.08
C LYS A 221 -27.61 -8.62 -17.94
N PRO A 222 -27.00 -7.42 -18.06
CA PRO A 222 -27.26 -6.32 -17.14
C PRO A 222 -28.77 -6.03 -17.10
N GLN A 223 -29.38 -6.17 -15.93
CA GLN A 223 -30.69 -5.57 -15.67
C GLN A 223 -30.45 -4.22 -15.04
N GLY A 224 -30.69 -3.14 -15.79
CA GLY A 224 -30.54 -1.78 -15.26
C GLY A 224 -30.34 -0.71 -16.31
N ALA A 225 -31.16 -0.68 -17.37
CA ALA A 225 -31.23 0.50 -18.25
C ALA A 225 -32.58 0.55 -18.97
N LYS A 226 -33.62 1.03 -18.27
CA LYS A 226 -34.73 1.77 -18.89
C LYS A 226 -35.29 2.75 -17.85
N GLY A 227 -34.83 4.00 -17.92
CA GLY A 227 -35.53 5.14 -17.37
C GLY A 227 -35.80 6.12 -18.51
N GLU A 228 -37.03 6.13 -19.02
CA GLU A 228 -37.52 7.20 -19.87
C GLU A 228 -37.95 8.38 -18.98
N ASN A 229 -37.42 9.57 -19.31
CA ASN A 229 -37.87 10.90 -18.90
C ASN A 229 -38.05 11.22 -17.40
N SER A 230 -37.00 11.79 -16.79
CA SER A 230 -37.06 13.09 -16.09
C SER A 230 -35.63 13.52 -15.70
N ASN A 231 -35.42 14.80 -15.38
CA ASN A 231 -34.13 15.51 -15.28
C ASN A 231 -33.16 15.04 -14.15
N GLU A 232 -32.79 13.76 -14.09
CA GLU A 232 -31.84 13.22 -13.10
C GLU A 232 -30.91 12.16 -13.72
N ASN A 233 -29.80 12.60 -14.34
CA ASN A 233 -28.67 11.70 -14.68
C ASN A 233 -27.82 11.42 -13.43
N ARG A 234 -28.40 10.88 -12.35
CA ARG A 234 -27.67 10.58 -11.10
C ARG A 234 -27.84 9.11 -10.71
N PRO A 235 -26.75 8.37 -10.41
CA PRO A 235 -26.86 7.02 -9.86
C PRO A 235 -27.56 7.06 -8.49
N PRO A 236 -28.52 6.16 -8.21
CA PRO A 236 -29.18 6.11 -6.92
C PRO A 236 -28.20 5.68 -5.80
N PRO A 237 -28.38 6.15 -4.55
CA PRO A 237 -27.60 5.68 -3.41
C PRO A 237 -27.84 4.18 -3.14
N PRO A 238 -26.90 3.46 -2.48
CA PRO A 238 -27.02 2.02 -2.28
C PRO A 238 -28.26 1.62 -1.45
N GLY A 239 -29.23 0.99 -2.12
CA GLY A 239 -30.16 -0.04 -1.63
C GLY A 239 -30.98 0.21 -0.35
N GLN A 240 -32.22 0.68 -0.49
CA GLN A 240 -33.29 0.50 0.52
C GLN A 240 -34.00 -0.87 0.43
N GLY A 241 -33.37 -1.94 -0.09
CA GLY A 241 -34.05 -3.18 -0.43
C GLY A 241 -33.50 -4.44 0.25
N LYS A 242 -34.36 -5.15 0.99
CA LYS A 242 -34.11 -6.55 1.41
C LYS A 242 -34.07 -7.46 0.17
N GLY A 243 -32.97 -8.18 -0.04
CA GLY A 243 -32.95 -9.48 -0.74
C GLY A 243 -32.69 -9.48 -2.26
N THR A 244 -31.45 -9.82 -2.63
CA THR A 244 -30.95 -10.77 -3.66
C THR A 244 -29.68 -10.25 -4.35
N ARG A 245 -28.67 -11.13 -4.45
CA ARG A 245 -27.32 -10.87 -4.99
C ARG A 245 -27.39 -10.46 -6.46
N PRO A 246 -26.67 -9.42 -6.92
CA PRO A 246 -26.27 -9.33 -8.31
C PRO A 246 -25.24 -10.44 -8.59
N ILE A 247 -25.54 -11.39 -9.48
CA ILE A 247 -24.49 -12.29 -9.99
C ILE A 247 -23.67 -11.46 -10.98
N GLY A 248 -22.59 -10.85 -10.47
CA GLY A 248 -21.73 -9.97 -11.26
C GLY A 248 -21.02 -10.71 -12.39
N ASN A 249 -20.82 -10.02 -13.52
CA ASN A 249 -19.79 -10.40 -14.50
C ASN A 249 -18.44 -10.44 -13.75
N PRO A 250 -17.62 -11.49 -13.87
CA PRO A 250 -16.34 -11.59 -13.15
C PRO A 250 -15.32 -10.49 -13.50
N MET A 251 -15.62 -9.65 -14.50
CA MET A 251 -14.91 -8.39 -14.76
C MET A 251 -15.24 -7.29 -13.75
N LEU A 252 -16.44 -7.32 -13.15
CA LEU A 252 -17.01 -6.25 -12.35
C LEU A 252 -16.57 -6.36 -10.90
N LYS A 253 -16.02 -5.27 -10.37
CA LYS A 253 -15.58 -5.16 -8.97
C LYS A 253 -16.26 -3.99 -8.29
N HIS A 254 -16.32 -4.04 -6.99
CA HIS A 254 -16.96 -3.00 -6.19
C HIS A 254 -16.05 -1.76 -6.10
N VAL A 255 -16.62 -0.67 -5.60
CA VAL A 255 -15.84 0.50 -5.25
C VAL A 255 -16.25 0.99 -3.87
N ARG A 256 -15.26 1.46 -3.11
CA ARG A 256 -15.43 2.19 -1.85
C ARG A 256 -14.78 3.54 -2.02
N ALA A 257 -15.58 4.60 -2.07
CA ALA A 257 -15.06 5.94 -2.22
C ALA A 257 -14.30 6.40 -0.97
N VAL A 258 -13.31 7.26 -1.18
CA VAL A 258 -12.55 7.94 -0.13
C VAL A 258 -12.49 9.44 -0.43
N ARG A 259 -12.32 10.26 0.61
CA ARG A 259 -12.04 11.69 0.49
C ARG A 259 -11.02 12.15 1.54
N GLY A 260 -10.42 13.31 1.30
CA GLY A 260 -9.33 13.87 2.12
C GLY A 260 -7.97 13.85 1.41
N ALA A 261 -6.94 14.28 2.15
CA ALA A 261 -5.57 14.36 1.65
C ALA A 261 -5.04 13.00 1.18
N ILE A 262 -4.14 12.99 0.19
CA ILE A 262 -3.53 11.73 -0.28
C ILE A 262 -2.67 11.14 0.84
N TYR A 263 -2.90 9.86 1.14
CA TYR A 263 -2.13 9.09 2.12
C TYR A 263 -1.06 8.23 1.41
N GLY A 264 0.09 8.01 2.07
CA GLY A 264 1.08 7.03 1.61
C GLY A 264 2.04 7.52 0.51
N THR A 265 2.20 8.83 0.34
CA THR A 265 3.24 9.40 -0.53
C THR A 265 4.58 9.39 0.20
N ASN A 266 5.52 8.57 -0.26
CA ASN A 266 6.85 8.44 0.34
C ASN A 266 7.73 9.67 0.05
N GLN A 267 8.75 9.88 0.88
CA GLN A 267 9.80 10.87 0.69
C GLN A 267 11.16 10.25 1.00
N PHE A 268 11.68 9.48 0.04
CA PHE A 268 12.92 8.74 0.20
C PHE A 268 14.17 9.63 0.10
N ILE A 269 15.15 9.33 0.94
CA ILE A 269 16.49 9.92 0.94
C ILE A 269 17.49 8.80 1.07
N ASP A 270 18.41 8.72 0.11
CA ASP A 270 19.59 7.86 0.24
C ASP A 270 20.57 8.50 1.23
N ASN A 271 20.91 7.77 2.28
CA ASN A 271 21.82 8.24 3.32
C ASN A 271 23.30 8.07 2.93
N GLY A 272 23.59 7.41 1.81
CA GLY A 272 24.95 7.16 1.33
C GLY A 272 25.71 6.06 2.09
N ASP A 273 25.03 5.36 2.99
CA ASP A 273 25.58 4.33 3.88
C ASP A 273 24.93 2.95 3.69
N LYS A 274 24.25 2.76 2.54
CA LYS A 274 23.40 1.61 2.19
C LYS A 274 22.05 1.57 2.93
N THR A 275 21.62 2.68 3.50
CA THR A 275 20.25 2.86 4.01
C THR A 275 19.49 3.94 3.25
N ILE A 276 18.16 3.82 3.23
CA ILE A 276 17.24 4.81 2.67
C ILE A 276 16.27 5.22 3.76
N THR A 277 16.16 6.51 4.04
CA THR A 277 15.16 7.05 4.95
C THR A 277 13.93 7.51 4.19
N ASP A 278 12.76 7.01 4.58
CA ASP A 278 11.49 7.59 4.19
C ASP A 278 11.04 8.63 5.24
N LYS A 279 11.22 9.91 4.92
CA LYS A 279 10.78 11.00 5.80
C LYS A 279 9.26 11.05 5.98
N ALA A 280 8.50 10.48 5.06
CA ALA A 280 7.05 10.53 5.14
C ALA A 280 6.48 9.57 6.19
N SER A 281 7.03 8.36 6.29
CA SER A 281 6.62 7.35 7.28
C SER A 281 7.46 7.37 8.57
N GLY A 282 8.66 7.95 8.52
CA GLY A 282 9.63 7.87 9.61
C GLY A 282 10.33 6.52 9.71
N LEU A 283 10.33 5.73 8.62
CA LEU A 283 11.02 4.45 8.52
C LEU A 283 12.35 4.62 7.79
N MET A 284 13.30 3.75 8.14
CA MET A 284 14.56 3.60 7.42
C MET A 284 14.66 2.16 6.92
N TRP A 285 15.15 2.01 5.71
CA TRP A 285 15.16 0.76 4.96
C TRP A 285 16.58 0.39 4.55
N SER A 286 16.85 -0.90 4.41
CA SER A 286 18.06 -1.32 3.69
C SER A 286 17.92 -0.95 2.21
N LYS A 287 18.99 -0.37 1.64
CA LYS A 287 19.04 -0.04 0.21
C LYS A 287 19.13 -1.29 -0.65
N ASP A 288 19.95 -2.24 -0.22
CA ASP A 288 20.05 -3.58 -0.79
C ASP A 288 19.08 -4.54 -0.11
N ASP A 289 18.67 -5.57 -0.86
CA ASP A 289 17.97 -6.76 -0.39
C ASP A 289 18.94 -7.88 0.02
N SER A 290 18.40 -9.00 0.51
CA SER A 290 19.15 -10.17 0.97
C SER A 290 19.98 -10.90 -0.10
N LYS A 291 19.87 -10.50 -1.37
CA LYS A 291 20.52 -11.12 -2.56
C LYS A 291 20.20 -12.60 -2.83
N LYS A 292 19.42 -13.24 -1.95
CA LYS A 292 18.91 -14.61 -2.10
C LYS A 292 17.57 -14.75 -1.39
N GLY A 293 16.75 -15.66 -1.88
CA GLY A 293 15.53 -16.08 -1.20
C GLY A 293 15.84 -16.85 0.08
N LEU A 294 15.01 -16.66 1.09
CA LEU A 294 15.07 -17.31 2.39
C LEU A 294 13.68 -17.88 2.72
N ASP A 295 13.63 -19.00 3.45
CA ASP A 295 12.39 -19.40 4.12
C ASP A 295 12.00 -18.37 5.19
N TRP A 296 10.75 -18.38 5.62
CA TRP A 296 10.23 -17.31 6.47
C TRP A 296 10.95 -17.22 7.83
N LYS A 297 11.28 -18.38 8.41
CA LYS A 297 12.04 -18.48 9.66
C LYS A 297 13.46 -17.89 9.51
N SER A 298 14.15 -18.22 8.43
CA SER A 298 15.47 -17.70 8.11
C SER A 298 15.45 -16.21 7.79
N ALA A 299 14.36 -15.72 7.20
CA ALA A 299 14.15 -14.30 6.93
C ALA A 299 14.00 -13.47 8.22
N LEU A 300 13.23 -13.96 9.19
CA LEU A 300 13.14 -13.37 10.53
C LEU A 300 14.51 -13.34 11.19
N TYR A 301 15.20 -14.48 11.23
CA TYR A 301 16.53 -14.59 11.83
C TYR A 301 17.55 -13.64 11.16
N TYR A 302 17.56 -13.57 9.82
CA TYR A 302 18.42 -12.67 9.05
C TYR A 302 18.21 -11.21 9.42
N ALA A 303 16.96 -10.79 9.63
CA ALA A 303 16.66 -9.41 9.95
C ALA A 303 17.11 -9.03 11.37
N GLU A 304 16.80 -9.86 12.37
CA GLU A 304 17.14 -9.64 13.77
C GLU A 304 18.65 -9.60 14.04
N HIS A 305 19.45 -10.26 13.20
CA HIS A 305 20.91 -10.34 13.34
C HIS A 305 21.66 -9.42 12.38
N SER A 306 20.97 -8.49 11.72
CA SER A 306 21.62 -7.52 10.84
C SER A 306 22.24 -6.39 11.65
N GLU A 307 23.49 -6.03 11.32
CA GLU A 307 24.21 -4.87 11.87
C GLU A 307 24.43 -3.77 10.81
N LEU A 308 23.56 -3.73 9.79
CA LEU A 308 23.72 -2.84 8.64
C LEU A 308 23.83 -1.37 9.06
N ALA A 309 24.83 -0.68 8.51
CA ALA A 309 25.13 0.74 8.77
C ALA A 309 25.33 1.08 10.27
N GLY A 310 25.78 0.11 11.08
CA GLY A 310 26.03 0.31 12.52
C GLY A 310 24.78 0.26 13.38
N TYR A 311 23.66 -0.21 12.82
CA TYR A 311 22.38 -0.37 13.51
C TYR A 311 22.06 -1.84 13.71
N SER A 312 21.55 -2.21 14.88
CA SER A 312 21.24 -3.61 15.27
C SER A 312 19.77 -3.85 15.62
N ASP A 313 18.90 -2.89 15.33
CA ASP A 313 17.44 -2.95 15.55
C ASP A 313 16.67 -3.14 14.24
N TRP A 314 17.32 -3.74 13.24
CA TRP A 314 16.69 -4.13 11.99
C TRP A 314 15.68 -5.25 12.23
N ARG A 315 14.61 -5.21 11.44
CA ARG A 315 13.55 -6.21 11.49
C ARG A 315 12.96 -6.44 10.10
N LEU A 316 12.21 -7.53 9.99
CA LEU A 316 11.39 -7.80 8.82
C LEU A 316 10.16 -6.86 8.85
N PRO A 317 9.84 -6.17 7.74
CA PRO A 317 8.71 -5.25 7.70
C PRO A 317 7.39 -5.99 7.83
N ASN A 318 6.39 -5.37 8.45
CA ASN A 318 5.04 -5.91 8.38
C ASN A 318 4.44 -5.66 6.98
N VAL A 319 3.31 -6.31 6.68
CA VAL A 319 2.71 -6.26 5.34
C VAL A 319 2.30 -4.86 4.90
N LYS A 320 1.85 -3.99 5.84
CA LYS A 320 1.47 -2.61 5.52
C LYS A 320 2.69 -1.70 5.30
N GLU A 321 3.80 -1.98 5.98
CA GLU A 321 5.05 -1.24 5.76
C GLU A 321 5.65 -1.58 4.40
N LEU A 322 5.75 -2.88 4.06
CA LEU A 322 6.33 -3.31 2.79
C LEU A 322 5.45 -2.93 1.60
N GLN A 323 4.12 -3.03 1.73
CA GLN A 323 3.19 -2.50 0.71
C GLN A 323 3.30 -0.97 0.58
N GLY A 324 3.62 -0.28 1.67
CA GLY A 324 3.79 1.17 1.71
C GLY A 324 4.92 1.71 0.85
N ILE A 325 5.89 0.88 0.43
CA ILE A 325 6.98 1.27 -0.47
C ILE A 325 6.82 0.73 -1.91
N VAL A 326 5.71 0.07 -2.23
CA VAL A 326 5.38 -0.29 -3.62
C VAL A 326 5.19 0.99 -4.43
N ASP A 327 5.85 1.01 -5.60
CA ASP A 327 5.65 2.02 -6.63
C ASP A 327 4.95 1.39 -7.82
N TYR A 328 3.68 1.73 -8.00
CA TYR A 328 2.82 1.18 -9.05
C TYR A 328 3.07 1.80 -10.43
N ASP A 329 3.94 2.82 -10.52
CA ASP A 329 4.35 3.39 -11.80
C ASP A 329 5.42 2.54 -12.49
N TYR A 330 6.04 1.58 -11.80
CA TYR A 330 7.05 0.66 -12.35
C TYR A 330 6.55 -0.78 -12.39
N ALA A 331 6.91 -1.52 -13.44
CA ALA A 331 6.73 -2.97 -13.49
C ALA A 331 7.65 -3.61 -14.53
N PRO A 332 8.01 -4.89 -14.37
CA PRO A 332 8.80 -5.60 -15.38
C PRO A 332 7.98 -5.81 -16.65
N GLY A 333 8.53 -5.42 -17.79
CA GLY A 333 7.81 -5.40 -19.06
C GLY A 333 6.75 -4.30 -19.12
N ALA A 334 6.98 -3.17 -18.44
CA ALA A 334 6.15 -1.97 -18.59
C ALA A 334 6.07 -1.55 -20.07
N LYS A 335 4.90 -1.06 -20.49
CA LYS A 335 4.69 -0.63 -21.88
C LYS A 335 5.63 0.52 -22.30
N ASP A 336 5.92 1.42 -21.37
CA ASP A 336 6.95 2.45 -21.51
C ASP A 336 8.22 1.97 -20.81
N SER A 337 9.31 1.85 -21.57
CA SER A 337 10.59 1.31 -21.09
C SER A 337 11.24 2.14 -19.98
N ASN A 338 10.86 3.41 -19.80
CA ASN A 338 11.34 4.22 -18.68
C ASN A 338 10.87 3.70 -17.32
N PHE A 339 9.80 2.90 -17.32
CA PHE A 339 9.19 2.31 -16.14
C PHE A 339 9.42 0.78 -16.06
N ASP A 340 10.25 0.21 -16.94
CA ASP A 340 10.57 -1.22 -16.96
C ASP A 340 11.58 -1.58 -15.87
N SER A 341 11.08 -1.77 -14.65
CA SER A 341 11.85 -2.08 -13.45
C SER A 341 11.00 -2.84 -12.43
N ALA A 342 11.60 -3.21 -11.29
CA ALA A 342 10.84 -3.65 -10.13
C ALA A 342 9.81 -2.59 -9.70
N ALA A 343 8.67 -3.01 -9.14
CA ALA A 343 7.58 -2.14 -8.67
C ALA A 343 7.91 -1.40 -7.34
N ILE A 344 9.03 -0.69 -7.33
CA ILE A 344 9.60 0.05 -6.19
C ILE A 344 10.44 1.21 -6.73
N ASP A 345 10.55 2.29 -5.95
CA ASP A 345 11.36 3.45 -6.34
C ASP A 345 12.80 3.04 -6.73
N PRO A 346 13.34 3.49 -7.88
CA PRO A 346 14.69 3.15 -8.34
C PRO A 346 15.84 3.53 -7.40
N ILE A 347 15.58 4.32 -6.35
CA ILE A 347 16.55 4.57 -5.27
C ILE A 347 16.94 3.26 -4.54
N PHE A 348 16.05 2.26 -4.52
CA PHE A 348 16.32 0.94 -3.96
C PHE A 348 17.06 0.05 -4.95
N SER A 349 18.11 -0.62 -4.48
CA SER A 349 18.72 -1.72 -5.22
C SER A 349 17.86 -2.97 -5.07
N THR A 350 17.41 -3.57 -6.17
CA THR A 350 16.62 -4.81 -6.16
C THR A 350 17.32 -5.87 -7.01
N SER A 351 17.48 -7.07 -6.47
CA SER A 351 18.05 -8.21 -7.18
C SER A 351 17.24 -8.57 -8.41
N GLU A 352 17.94 -8.91 -9.49
CA GLU A 352 17.34 -9.49 -10.69
C GLU A 352 17.33 -11.02 -10.56
N ILE A 353 16.23 -11.64 -10.96
CA ILE A 353 16.07 -13.09 -11.04
C ILE A 353 15.65 -13.50 -12.45
N THR A 354 15.69 -14.80 -12.72
CA THR A 354 15.05 -15.39 -13.89
C THR A 354 13.81 -16.14 -13.40
N ASN A 355 12.63 -15.80 -13.92
CA ASN A 355 11.40 -16.47 -13.54
C ASN A 355 11.22 -17.82 -14.26
N GLU A 356 10.12 -18.51 -13.97
CA GLU A 356 9.79 -19.84 -14.49
C GLU A 356 9.62 -19.89 -16.02
N ASN A 357 9.45 -18.73 -16.67
CA ASN A 357 9.39 -18.59 -18.13
C ASN A 357 10.74 -18.17 -18.76
N ASN A 358 11.85 -18.30 -18.01
CA ASN A 358 13.20 -17.95 -18.46
C ASN A 358 13.37 -16.48 -18.90
N VAL A 359 12.61 -15.56 -18.30
CA VAL A 359 12.77 -14.12 -18.54
C VAL A 359 13.28 -13.39 -17.30
N LYS A 360 13.97 -12.27 -17.51
CA LYS A 360 14.39 -11.37 -16.43
C LYS A 360 13.15 -10.89 -15.65
N ASP A 361 13.26 -10.97 -14.34
CA ASP A 361 12.24 -10.56 -13.38
C ASP A 361 12.86 -10.09 -12.06
N TYR A 362 12.02 -9.78 -11.08
CA TYR A 362 12.44 -9.38 -9.73
C TYR A 362 11.72 -10.23 -8.68
N PRO A 363 12.33 -10.40 -7.49
CA PRO A 363 11.82 -11.34 -6.51
C PRO A 363 10.61 -10.82 -5.73
N TYR A 364 10.02 -11.74 -4.97
CA TYR A 364 9.03 -11.43 -3.95
C TYR A 364 9.72 -11.29 -2.60
N PHE A 365 9.09 -10.57 -1.68
CA PHE A 365 9.69 -10.17 -0.42
C PHE A 365 8.80 -10.54 0.75
N TRP A 366 9.40 -11.24 1.73
CA TRP A 366 8.69 -11.62 2.94
C TRP A 366 8.30 -10.43 3.80
N THR A 367 7.21 -10.59 4.53
CA THR A 367 6.79 -9.71 5.61
C THR A 367 6.77 -10.49 6.92
N SER A 368 6.76 -9.78 8.05
CA SER A 368 6.65 -10.36 9.39
C SER A 368 5.22 -10.70 9.78
N THR A 369 4.23 -10.42 8.91
CA THR A 369 2.80 -10.65 9.18
C THR A 369 2.40 -12.07 8.76
N SER A 370 1.93 -12.87 9.71
CA SER A 370 1.36 -14.20 9.45
C SER A 370 0.00 -14.11 8.76
N ALA A 371 -0.37 -15.13 7.99
CA ALA A 371 -1.63 -15.22 7.27
C ALA A 371 -2.34 -16.56 7.50
N ARG A 372 -3.67 -16.54 7.42
CA ARG A 372 -4.53 -17.73 7.40
C ARG A 372 -5.55 -17.64 6.28
N PHE A 373 -5.90 -18.77 5.68
CA PHE A 373 -6.84 -18.76 4.56
C PHE A 373 -8.27 -18.46 5.01
N GLN A 374 -8.75 -19.20 6.02
CA GLN A 374 -10.10 -19.07 6.58
C GLN A 374 -10.01 -18.75 8.06
N LYS A 375 -11.00 -18.00 8.56
CA LYS A 375 -11.15 -17.73 9.98
C LYS A 375 -11.21 -19.06 10.77
N GLY A 376 -10.46 -19.12 11.86
CA GLY A 376 -10.39 -20.31 12.72
C GLY A 376 -9.46 -21.42 12.22
N LYS A 377 -8.76 -21.24 11.09
CA LYS A 377 -7.66 -22.12 10.68
C LYS A 377 -6.31 -21.61 11.20
N PRO A 378 -5.30 -22.48 11.35
CA PRO A 378 -3.95 -22.07 11.74
C PRO A 378 -3.33 -21.07 10.75
N TYR A 379 -2.39 -20.28 11.27
CA TYR A 379 -1.63 -19.29 10.52
C TYR A 379 -0.43 -19.92 9.78
N TYR A 380 -0.71 -20.90 8.91
CA TYR A 380 0.29 -21.64 8.13
C TYR A 380 1.16 -20.77 7.21
N TYR A 381 0.67 -19.58 6.87
CA TYR A 381 1.22 -18.76 5.80
C TYR A 381 1.85 -17.49 6.36
N ALA A 382 2.65 -16.82 5.54
CA ALA A 382 3.11 -15.46 5.77
C ALA A 382 2.85 -14.60 4.54
N TRP A 383 2.56 -13.31 4.76
CA TRP A 383 2.36 -12.37 3.66
C TRP A 383 3.69 -12.02 2.98
N TYR A 384 3.64 -11.82 1.67
CA TYR A 384 4.72 -11.30 0.83
C TYR A 384 4.21 -10.19 -0.09
N VAL A 385 5.14 -9.37 -0.57
CA VAL A 385 4.92 -8.36 -1.61
C VAL A 385 5.76 -8.72 -2.84
N SER A 386 5.15 -8.70 -4.01
CA SER A 386 5.79 -9.04 -5.28
C SER A 386 6.36 -7.78 -5.93
N PHE A 387 7.67 -7.53 -5.88
CA PHE A 387 8.26 -6.40 -6.63
C PHE A 387 8.54 -6.74 -8.10
N GLY A 388 8.62 -8.03 -8.46
CA GLY A 388 8.54 -8.49 -9.85
C GLY A 388 7.15 -9.00 -10.23
N ARG A 389 7.02 -9.64 -11.39
CA ARG A 389 5.73 -10.17 -11.89
C ARG A 389 5.19 -11.24 -10.94
N ALA A 390 3.90 -11.18 -10.64
CA ALA A 390 3.24 -12.15 -9.77
C ALA A 390 2.71 -13.32 -10.62
N VAL A 391 3.58 -14.30 -10.85
CA VAL A 391 3.42 -15.30 -11.90
C VAL A 391 2.76 -16.60 -11.42
N ASN A 392 2.27 -17.41 -12.35
CA ASN A 392 1.87 -18.80 -12.10
C ASN A 392 3.07 -19.77 -12.27
N ASN A 393 2.83 -21.08 -12.29
CA ASN A 393 3.91 -22.09 -12.41
C ASN A 393 4.61 -22.08 -13.77
N GLU A 394 3.99 -21.47 -14.79
CA GLU A 394 4.57 -21.29 -16.12
C GLU A 394 5.30 -19.94 -16.27
N GLY A 395 5.42 -19.15 -15.20
CA GLY A 395 6.10 -17.85 -15.22
C GLY A 395 5.31 -16.75 -15.94
N LEU A 396 4.00 -16.94 -16.12
CA LEU A 396 3.10 -15.96 -16.71
C LEU A 396 2.49 -15.08 -15.62
N ASP A 397 2.47 -13.75 -15.83
CA ASP A 397 1.97 -12.79 -14.85
C ASP A 397 0.43 -12.75 -14.80
N PHE A 398 -0.13 -13.10 -13.65
CA PHE A 398 -1.59 -13.09 -13.43
C PHE A 398 -2.05 -12.02 -12.45
N HIS A 399 -1.13 -11.44 -11.66
CA HIS A 399 -1.52 -10.55 -10.56
C HIS A 399 -0.74 -9.24 -10.50
N GLY A 400 0.26 -9.05 -11.36
CA GLY A 400 1.02 -7.81 -11.51
C GLY A 400 2.11 -7.61 -10.45
N ALA A 401 3.19 -6.93 -10.84
CA ALA A 401 4.18 -6.41 -9.90
C ALA A 401 3.57 -5.31 -9.01
N GLY A 402 3.72 -5.47 -7.70
CA GLY A 402 3.01 -4.71 -6.66
C GLY A 402 1.88 -5.51 -5.98
N ALA A 403 1.66 -6.77 -6.37
CA ALA A 403 0.72 -7.67 -5.71
C ALA A 403 1.13 -7.99 -4.26
N VAL A 404 0.11 -8.17 -3.41
CA VAL A 404 0.28 -8.61 -2.02
C VAL A 404 -0.48 -9.91 -1.84
N ARG A 405 0.24 -10.96 -1.47
CA ARG A 405 -0.29 -12.33 -1.32
C ARG A 405 0.42 -13.04 -0.19
N PHE A 406 0.09 -14.29 0.08
CA PHE A 406 0.80 -15.09 1.08
C PHE A 406 1.16 -16.47 0.52
N ASP A 407 2.14 -17.10 1.16
CA ASP A 407 2.51 -18.48 0.90
C ASP A 407 2.91 -19.20 2.19
N THR A 408 3.11 -20.52 2.11
CA THR A 408 3.58 -21.34 3.23
C THR A 408 4.91 -20.81 3.76
N LYS A 409 5.08 -20.87 5.08
CA LYS A 409 6.29 -20.42 5.78
C LYS A 409 7.52 -21.28 5.50
N HIS A 410 7.31 -22.53 5.09
CA HIS A 410 8.37 -23.52 4.91
C HIS A 410 8.04 -24.51 3.77
N GLU A 411 9.07 -25.22 3.33
CA GLU A 411 8.98 -26.28 2.32
C GLU A 411 8.02 -27.40 2.74
N ASN A 412 7.22 -27.89 1.79
CA ASN A 412 6.19 -28.92 1.96
C ASN A 412 5.12 -28.54 2.99
N GLY A 413 4.93 -27.25 3.27
CA GLY A 413 3.84 -26.81 4.12
C GLY A 413 2.49 -26.84 3.40
N PRO A 414 1.39 -26.47 4.08
CA PRO A 414 0.06 -26.52 3.48
C PRO A 414 -0.02 -25.69 2.21
N ALA A 415 -0.60 -26.26 1.16
CA ALA A 415 -0.74 -25.58 -0.12
C ALA A 415 -1.53 -24.27 0.04
N SER A 416 -1.01 -23.20 -0.54
CA SER A 416 -1.66 -21.89 -0.65
C SER A 416 -2.40 -21.76 -1.98
N GLU A 417 -2.71 -20.53 -2.42
CA GLU A 417 -3.20 -20.28 -3.78
C GLU A 417 -2.02 -20.20 -4.77
N GLY A 418 -1.81 -21.25 -5.58
CA GLY A 418 -0.79 -21.27 -6.63
C GLY A 418 0.30 -22.30 -6.37
N GLY A 419 1.44 -22.13 -7.03
CA GLY A 419 2.64 -22.93 -6.74
C GLY A 419 3.28 -22.53 -5.42
N GLU A 420 4.00 -23.47 -4.82
CA GLU A 420 4.71 -23.25 -3.56
C GLU A 420 5.94 -22.36 -3.78
N ARG A 421 5.95 -21.18 -3.14
CA ARG A 421 7.04 -20.21 -3.15
C ARG A 421 7.41 -19.79 -1.73
N TYR A 422 8.04 -20.72 -1.03
CA TYR A 422 8.47 -20.54 0.35
C TYR A 422 9.82 -19.81 0.50
N ASN A 423 10.56 -19.58 -0.58
CA ASN A 423 11.82 -18.81 -0.56
C ASN A 423 11.62 -17.40 -1.13
N ASN A 424 11.50 -16.39 -0.26
CA ASN A 424 11.35 -14.99 -0.66
C ASN A 424 12.47 -14.12 -0.08
N TYR A 425 12.71 -12.98 -0.72
CA TYR A 425 13.80 -12.06 -0.37
C TYR A 425 13.43 -11.21 0.84
N VAL A 426 14.43 -10.55 1.41
CA VAL A 426 14.25 -9.67 2.57
C VAL A 426 14.77 -8.28 2.26
N ARG A 427 13.96 -7.28 2.61
CA ARG A 427 14.37 -5.88 2.74
C ARG A 427 14.15 -5.47 4.18
N LEU A 428 15.20 -4.98 4.83
CA LEU A 428 15.17 -4.67 6.24
C LEU A 428 14.51 -3.32 6.47
N VAL A 429 13.84 -3.19 7.60
CA VAL A 429 13.27 -1.91 8.05
C VAL A 429 13.61 -1.67 9.52
N ARG A 430 13.74 -0.39 9.88
CA ARG A 430 13.79 0.11 11.26
C ARG A 430 13.07 1.47 11.34
N ASN A 431 12.93 2.01 12.54
CA ASN A 431 12.45 3.38 12.71
C ASN A 431 13.62 4.37 12.60
N VAL A 432 13.38 5.56 12.07
CA VAL A 432 14.34 6.67 12.19
C VAL A 432 14.17 7.24 13.59
N GLU A 433 15.19 7.08 14.45
CA GLU A 433 15.21 7.76 15.76
C GLU A 433 15.32 9.29 15.61
#